data_AF-A0AA88XLD7-F1
#
_entry.id   AF-A0AA88XLD7-F1
#
_cell.length_a   1.000
_cell.length_b   1.000
_cell.length_c   1.000
_cell.angle_alpha   90.00
_cell.angle_beta   90.00
_cell.angle_gamma   90.00
#
_symmetry.space_group_name_H-M   'P 1'
#
loop_
_entity.id
_entity.type
_entity.pdbx_description
1 polymer ?
#
loop_
_entity_poly.entity_id
_entity_poly.type
_entity_poly.pdbx_seq_one_letter_code
_entity_poly.pdbx_strand_id
1 'polypeptide(L)'
;MNRTWQEYKEGFGDVKGDHWLGLDFPLPLSQIKSFEKKNDISVNVFGLDNNEIFPLQITDHRSGHHVNLLLFSKGETRHYCLIRNLSRLLGDRTLHDGETYYCNYCLHGFCRQDLLDDHVPFCSPNGPQKLSFPKSEEQKWIEFKHINKQLRVPFVIYADFECFTSPVESSAPNSSCTKAYQKHEPSGFCYYVKCSSNELSKPAYVYRGSNTLDHFFERLIQEEKHICEVLDNVKPMSLSAEEEMVFQKSTKCHICDGELGADPCTGS
;
A
#
# COMPACT_ATOMS: atom_id res chain seq x y z
N MET A 1 21.43 36.76 -20.18
CA MET A 1 21.51 36.59 -18.72
C MET A 1 21.32 35.11 -18.42
N ASN A 2 22.24 34.48 -17.70
CA ASN A 2 22.06 33.11 -17.22
C ASN A 2 21.16 33.14 -15.98
N ARG A 3 20.07 32.36 -16.00
CA ARG A 3 19.14 32.20 -14.89
C ARG A 3 19.70 31.18 -13.88
N THR A 4 19.25 31.28 -12.63
CA THR A 4 19.64 30.40 -11.54
C THR A 4 18.92 29.05 -11.60
N TRP A 5 19.50 28.03 -10.96
CA TRP A 5 18.88 26.71 -10.86
C TRP A 5 17.53 26.72 -10.12
N GLN A 6 17.34 27.64 -9.18
CA GLN A 6 16.06 27.82 -8.48
C GLN A 6 14.97 28.32 -9.44
N GLU A 7 15.28 29.28 -10.32
CA GLU A 7 14.33 29.77 -11.32
C GLU A 7 13.90 28.66 -12.30
N TYR A 8 14.81 27.77 -12.71
CA TYR A 8 14.45 26.61 -13.53
C TYR A 8 13.58 25.59 -12.79
N LYS A 9 13.66 25.52 -11.47
CA LYS A 9 12.84 24.60 -10.66
C LYS A 9 11.44 25.17 -10.37
N GLU A 10 11.34 26.49 -10.19
CA GLU A 10 10.07 27.15 -9.86
C GLU A 10 9.29 27.58 -11.11
N GLY A 11 9.99 27.76 -12.23
CA GLY A 11 9.45 28.27 -13.48
C GLY A 11 9.63 29.79 -13.59
N PHE A 12 9.66 30.29 -14.82
CA PHE A 12 9.89 31.70 -15.12
C PHE A 12 9.26 32.11 -16.44
N GLY A 13 9.03 33.42 -16.65
CA GLY A 13 8.48 33.95 -17.90
C GLY A 13 6.96 34.13 -17.89
N ASP A 14 6.42 34.62 -19.01
CA ASP A 14 5.00 34.90 -19.21
C ASP A 14 4.35 33.77 -20.03
N VAL A 15 3.22 33.24 -19.59
CA VAL A 15 2.45 32.20 -20.30
C VAL A 15 2.02 32.63 -21.71
N LYS A 16 2.00 33.93 -22.01
CA LYS A 16 1.76 34.46 -23.37
C LYS A 16 3.03 34.72 -24.19
N GLY A 17 4.21 34.44 -23.65
CA GLY A 17 5.53 34.54 -24.29
C GLY A 17 6.47 33.39 -23.90
N ASP A 18 7.78 33.61 -23.96
CA ASP A 18 8.77 32.61 -23.57
C ASP A 18 8.74 32.36 -22.05
N HIS A 19 8.34 31.14 -21.66
CA HIS A 19 8.27 30.72 -20.27
C HIS A 19 8.74 29.28 -20.07
N TRP A 20 9.10 28.97 -18.83
CA TRP A 20 9.47 27.65 -18.33
C TRP A 20 8.58 27.33 -17.13
N LEU A 21 7.94 26.16 -17.11
CA LEU A 21 6.94 25.83 -16.09
C LEU A 21 7.53 25.25 -14.80
N GLY A 22 8.84 25.02 -14.71
CA GLY A 22 9.45 24.37 -13.54
C GLY A 22 8.95 22.94 -13.36
N LEU A 23 8.69 22.25 -14.47
CA LEU A 23 8.23 20.87 -14.50
C LEU A 23 9.37 19.96 -14.97
N ASP A 24 9.54 18.84 -14.29
CA ASP A 24 10.52 17.84 -14.68
C ASP A 24 10.06 17.10 -15.94
N PHE A 25 11.02 16.63 -16.74
CA PHE A 25 10.74 15.78 -17.89
C PHE A 25 11.51 14.46 -17.77
N PRO A 26 10.85 13.30 -17.92
CA PRO A 26 9.40 13.11 -18.11
C PRO A 26 8.58 13.54 -16.88
N LEU A 27 7.39 14.13 -17.12
CA LEU A 27 6.55 14.70 -16.07
C LEU A 27 6.14 13.61 -15.06
N PRO A 28 6.52 13.71 -13.77
CA PRO A 28 6.11 12.74 -12.78
C PRO A 28 4.63 12.94 -12.41
N LEU A 29 3.95 11.85 -12.00
CA LEU A 29 2.54 11.90 -11.54
C LEU A 29 2.31 12.96 -10.46
N SER A 30 3.28 13.14 -9.55
CA SER A 30 3.21 14.16 -8.48
C SER A 30 3.08 15.60 -8.99
N GLN A 31 3.58 15.90 -10.19
CA GLN A 31 3.54 17.23 -10.80
C GLN A 31 2.34 17.47 -11.71
N ILE A 32 1.52 16.45 -11.98
CA ILE A 32 0.34 16.59 -12.85
C ILE A 32 -0.65 17.62 -12.31
N LYS A 33 -0.90 17.64 -11.00
CA LYS A 33 -1.79 18.65 -10.40
C LYS A 33 -1.28 20.08 -10.61
N SER A 34 0.05 20.27 -10.61
CA SER A 34 0.67 21.56 -10.91
C SER A 34 0.54 21.91 -12.40
N PHE A 35 0.70 20.91 -13.28
CA PHE A 35 0.50 21.06 -14.72
C PHE A 35 -0.95 21.46 -15.06
N GLU A 36 -1.95 20.79 -14.47
CA GLU A 36 -3.37 21.10 -14.65
C GLU A 36 -3.68 22.57 -14.32
N LYS A 37 -3.23 23.02 -13.13
CA LYS A 37 -3.46 24.39 -12.65
C LYS A 37 -2.79 25.45 -13.52
N LYS A 38 -1.58 25.18 -14.02
CA LYS A 38 -0.82 26.16 -14.83
C LYS A 38 -1.38 26.30 -16.25
N ASN A 39 -2.04 25.27 -16.78
CA ASN A 39 -2.53 25.24 -18.17
C ASN A 39 -4.06 25.34 -18.28
N ASP A 40 -4.78 25.35 -17.16
CA ASP A 40 -6.25 25.27 -17.12
C ASP A 40 -6.81 24.07 -17.89
N ILE A 41 -6.19 22.90 -17.70
CA ILE A 41 -6.57 21.62 -18.33
C ILE A 41 -6.84 20.62 -17.21
N SER A 42 -7.78 19.71 -17.44
CA SER A 42 -8.06 18.57 -16.56
C SER A 42 -7.51 17.29 -17.16
N VAL A 43 -6.73 16.53 -16.38
CA VAL A 43 -5.97 15.37 -16.86
C VAL A 43 -6.25 14.14 -15.99
N ASN A 44 -6.75 13.09 -16.63
CA ASN A 44 -6.72 11.75 -16.03
C ASN A 44 -5.52 10.98 -16.55
N VAL A 45 -4.90 10.18 -15.69
CA VAL A 45 -3.86 9.22 -16.05
C VAL A 45 -4.28 7.82 -15.66
N PHE A 46 -4.19 6.94 -16.64
CA PHE A 46 -4.41 5.49 -16.49
C PHE A 46 -3.08 4.78 -16.68
N GLY A 47 -2.82 3.74 -15.88
CA GLY A 47 -1.68 2.84 -16.03
C GLY A 47 -2.04 1.64 -16.91
N LEU A 48 -1.03 1.06 -17.54
CA LEU A 48 -1.11 -0.24 -18.22
C LEU A 48 -0.11 -1.20 -17.58
N ASP A 49 -0.61 -2.32 -17.07
CA ASP A 49 0.22 -3.42 -16.59
C ASP A 49 -0.38 -4.75 -17.04
N ASN A 50 0.43 -5.66 -17.58
CA ASN A 50 -0.01 -6.96 -18.09
C ASN A 50 -1.25 -6.90 -19.01
N ASN A 51 -1.31 -5.92 -19.92
CA ASN A 51 -2.46 -5.58 -20.79
C ASN A 51 -3.74 -5.15 -20.06
N GLU A 52 -3.68 -4.93 -18.75
CA GLU A 52 -4.81 -4.44 -17.96
C GLU A 52 -4.63 -2.95 -17.64
N ILE A 53 -5.65 -2.17 -17.99
CA ILE A 53 -5.72 -0.74 -17.70
C ILE A 53 -6.33 -0.52 -16.31
N PHE A 54 -5.74 0.40 -15.55
CA PHE A 54 -6.19 0.82 -14.22
C PHE A 54 -6.00 2.34 -14.03
N PRO A 55 -6.83 3.00 -13.21
CA PRO A 55 -6.68 4.43 -12.98
C PRO A 55 -5.52 4.70 -12.01
N LEU A 56 -4.63 5.64 -12.37
CA LEU A 56 -3.50 6.07 -11.54
C LEU A 56 -3.79 7.39 -10.84
N GLN A 57 -4.35 8.34 -11.60
CA GLN A 57 -4.69 9.66 -11.10
C GLN A 57 -5.90 10.16 -11.86
N ILE A 58 -6.99 10.42 -11.15
CA ILE A 58 -8.20 11.01 -11.70
C ILE A 58 -8.29 12.44 -11.17
N THR A 59 -8.61 13.37 -12.06
CA THR A 59 -8.76 14.77 -11.69
C THR A 59 -10.09 15.01 -11.00
N ASP A 60 -10.06 15.77 -9.92
CA ASP A 60 -11.26 16.18 -9.18
C ASP A 60 -11.90 17.46 -9.79
N HIS A 61 -11.24 18.04 -10.80
CA HIS A 61 -11.65 19.28 -11.46
C HIS A 61 -11.93 19.01 -12.94
N ARG A 62 -13.10 19.40 -13.45
CA ARG A 62 -13.37 19.39 -14.89
C ARG A 62 -13.21 20.79 -15.47
N SER A 63 -12.14 20.99 -16.24
CA SER A 63 -11.95 22.17 -17.10
C SER A 63 -12.70 21.96 -18.42
N GLY A 64 -12.91 23.04 -19.19
CA GLY A 64 -13.41 22.97 -20.57
C GLY A 64 -12.52 22.13 -21.49
N HIS A 65 -11.23 21.97 -21.16
CA HIS A 65 -10.32 21.04 -21.82
C HIS A 65 -9.99 19.86 -20.91
N HIS A 66 -10.38 18.66 -21.34
CA HIS A 66 -10.16 17.41 -20.61
C HIS A 66 -9.38 16.41 -21.44
N VAL A 67 -8.37 15.78 -20.83
CA VAL A 67 -7.46 14.84 -21.50
C VAL A 67 -7.32 13.57 -20.67
N ASN A 68 -7.44 12.42 -21.32
CA ASN A 68 -7.12 11.13 -20.75
C ASN A 68 -5.76 10.67 -21.29
N LEU A 69 -4.83 10.32 -20.41
CA LEU A 69 -3.50 9.83 -20.76
C LEU A 69 -3.32 8.38 -20.28
N LEU A 70 -2.61 7.59 -21.08
CA LEU A 70 -2.12 6.27 -20.72
C LEU A 70 -0.64 6.38 -20.39
N LEU A 71 -0.24 5.94 -19.21
CA LEU A 71 1.13 5.81 -18.77
C LEU A 71 1.53 4.34 -18.80
N PHE A 72 2.59 4.02 -19.55
CA PHE A 72 3.16 2.67 -19.57
C PHE A 72 4.68 2.74 -19.59
N SER A 73 5.31 1.65 -19.16
CA SER A 73 6.76 1.51 -19.12
C SER A 73 7.23 0.62 -20.27
N LYS A 74 8.33 0.99 -20.91
CA LYS A 74 9.03 0.17 -21.90
C LYS A 74 10.50 0.06 -21.49
N GLY A 75 10.84 -1.01 -20.77
CA GLY A 75 12.14 -1.11 -20.10
C GLY A 75 12.25 -0.09 -18.97
N GLU A 76 13.31 0.72 -18.98
CA GLU A 76 13.55 1.75 -17.95
C GLU A 76 12.81 3.08 -18.22
N THR A 77 12.21 3.26 -19.40
CA THR A 77 11.56 4.51 -19.79
C THR A 77 10.04 4.47 -19.59
N ARG A 78 9.48 5.60 -19.16
CA ARG A 78 8.02 5.81 -19.03
C ARG A 78 7.52 6.70 -20.16
N HIS A 79 6.39 6.33 -20.75
CA HIS A 79 5.78 7.06 -21.86
C HIS A 79 4.32 7.41 -21.56
N TYR A 80 3.95 8.66 -21.87
CA TYR A 80 2.55 9.09 -21.90
C TYR A 80 2.00 8.98 -23.32
N CYS A 81 0.79 8.46 -23.45
CA CYS A 81 0.05 8.40 -24.71
C CYS A 81 -1.37 8.93 -24.54
N LEU A 82 -1.85 9.64 -25.55
CA LEU A 82 -3.20 10.19 -25.54
C LEU A 82 -4.25 9.09 -25.73
N ILE A 83 -5.19 8.98 -24.80
CA ILE A 83 -6.39 8.16 -24.94
C ILE A 83 -7.47 9.03 -25.59
N ARG A 84 -7.69 8.83 -26.89
CA ARG A 84 -8.71 9.59 -27.65
C ARG A 84 -10.13 9.18 -27.31
N ASN A 85 -10.34 7.91 -27.00
CA ASN A 85 -11.64 7.36 -26.66
C ASN A 85 -11.45 6.21 -25.66
N LEU A 86 -11.89 6.43 -24.41
CA LEU A 86 -11.74 5.45 -23.34
C LEU A 86 -12.65 4.24 -23.58
N SER A 87 -13.87 4.44 -24.08
CA SER A 87 -14.81 3.37 -24.37
C SER A 87 -14.27 2.40 -25.42
N ARG A 88 -13.68 2.91 -26.50
CA ARG A 88 -13.04 2.07 -27.53
C ARG A 88 -11.82 1.33 -26.99
N LEU A 89 -11.03 1.98 -26.14
CA LEU A 89 -9.86 1.35 -25.52
C LEU A 89 -10.25 0.18 -24.60
N LEU A 90 -11.42 0.25 -23.98
CA LEU A 90 -11.95 -0.77 -23.07
C LEU A 90 -12.97 -1.71 -23.74
N GLY A 91 -13.20 -1.58 -25.05
CA GLY A 91 -14.25 -2.28 -25.79
C GLY A 91 -14.12 -3.80 -25.73
N ASP A 92 -12.90 -4.32 -25.75
CA ASP A 92 -12.61 -5.76 -25.69
C ASP A 92 -13.06 -6.41 -24.38
N ARG A 93 -13.46 -5.63 -23.37
CA ARG A 93 -13.96 -6.15 -22.09
C ARG A 93 -15.40 -6.63 -22.15
N THR A 94 -16.15 -6.29 -23.20
CA THR A 94 -17.57 -6.65 -23.33
C THR A 94 -17.84 -7.24 -24.71
N LEU A 95 -18.67 -8.28 -24.77
CA LEU A 95 -19.19 -8.85 -26.02
C LEU A 95 -20.37 -8.03 -26.61
N HIS A 96 -20.71 -6.90 -25.98
CA HIS A 96 -21.81 -6.04 -26.38
C HIS A 96 -21.38 -5.10 -27.51
N ASP A 97 -22.20 -5.02 -28.56
CA ASP A 97 -21.90 -4.29 -29.81
C ASP A 97 -22.40 -2.82 -29.80
N GLY A 98 -22.97 -2.35 -28.69
CA GLY A 98 -23.41 -0.97 -28.51
C GLY A 98 -22.44 -0.13 -27.67
N GLU A 99 -22.63 1.20 -27.68
CA GLU A 99 -21.82 2.13 -26.91
C GLU A 99 -21.80 1.79 -25.41
N THR A 100 -20.61 1.80 -24.82
CA THR A 100 -20.38 1.61 -23.40
C THR A 100 -19.76 2.86 -22.79
N TYR A 101 -20.22 3.23 -21.60
CA TYR A 101 -19.81 4.41 -20.86
C TYR A 101 -19.03 3.96 -19.62
N TYR A 102 -17.77 4.35 -19.51
CA TYR A 102 -16.91 3.88 -18.41
C TYR A 102 -16.71 4.95 -17.34
N CYS A 103 -16.79 4.54 -16.08
CA CYS A 103 -16.41 5.38 -14.96
C CYS A 103 -14.88 5.54 -14.92
N ASN A 104 -14.39 6.77 -14.85
CA ASN A 104 -12.94 7.04 -14.78
C ASN A 104 -12.30 6.54 -13.46
N TYR A 105 -13.06 6.45 -12.37
CA TYR A 105 -12.57 6.03 -11.07
C TYR A 105 -12.47 4.51 -10.93
N CYS A 106 -13.43 3.77 -11.50
CA CYS A 106 -13.49 2.32 -11.31
C CYS A 106 -13.40 1.46 -12.57
N LEU A 107 -13.45 2.10 -13.74
CA LEU A 107 -13.47 1.46 -15.06
C LEU A 107 -14.62 0.45 -15.23
N HIS A 108 -15.70 0.59 -14.44
CA HIS A 108 -16.95 -0.12 -14.66
C HIS A 108 -17.66 0.46 -15.88
N GLY A 109 -18.11 -0.42 -16.78
CA GLY A 109 -18.81 -0.05 -18.01
C GLY A 109 -20.32 -0.11 -17.83
N PHE A 110 -21.00 0.95 -18.24
CA PHE A 110 -22.46 1.08 -18.24
C PHE A 110 -22.98 1.11 -19.67
N CYS A 111 -24.18 0.59 -19.91
CA CYS A 111 -24.82 0.62 -21.23
C CYS A 111 -25.46 1.98 -21.57
N ARG A 112 -25.61 2.88 -20.58
CA ARG A 112 -26.21 4.20 -20.75
C ARG A 112 -25.48 5.25 -19.92
N GLN A 113 -25.45 6.49 -20.42
CA GLN A 113 -24.77 7.61 -19.78
C GLN A 113 -25.42 8.02 -18.44
N ASP A 114 -26.75 7.98 -18.33
CA ASP A 114 -27.46 8.34 -17.10
C ASP A 114 -27.12 7.41 -15.92
N LEU A 115 -26.95 6.12 -16.18
CA LEU A 115 -26.50 5.15 -15.17
C LEU A 115 -25.08 5.44 -14.67
N LEU A 116 -24.20 5.91 -15.56
CA LEU A 116 -22.86 6.35 -15.18
C LEU A 116 -22.95 7.62 -14.32
N ASP A 117 -23.78 8.58 -14.71
CA ASP A 117 -23.95 9.85 -14.00
C ASP A 117 -24.52 9.62 -12.58
N ASP A 118 -25.45 8.68 -12.42
CA ASP A 118 -25.97 8.26 -11.11
C ASP A 118 -24.91 7.53 -10.27
N HIS A 119 -23.97 6.81 -10.91
CA HIS A 119 -22.92 6.06 -10.21
C HIS A 119 -21.77 6.94 -9.68
N VAL A 120 -21.34 7.94 -10.45
CA VAL A 120 -20.14 8.76 -10.14
C VAL A 120 -20.16 9.38 -8.73
N PRO A 121 -21.28 9.96 -8.23
CA PRO A 121 -21.34 10.54 -6.88
C PRO A 121 -21.01 9.57 -5.74
N PHE A 122 -21.33 8.27 -5.93
CA PHE A 122 -21.04 7.23 -4.94
C PHE A 122 -19.65 6.63 -5.12
N CYS A 123 -19.10 6.68 -6.34
CA CYS A 123 -17.81 6.08 -6.67
C CYS A 123 -16.63 7.01 -6.38
N SER A 124 -16.73 8.29 -6.75
CA SER A 124 -15.62 9.24 -6.63
C SER A 124 -15.03 9.42 -5.22
N PRO A 125 -15.81 9.35 -4.11
CA PRO A 125 -15.24 9.51 -2.77
C PRO A 125 -14.27 8.40 -2.37
N ASN A 126 -14.36 7.23 -3.01
CA ASN A 126 -13.49 6.09 -2.74
C ASN A 126 -12.13 6.21 -3.46
N GLY A 127 -11.96 7.22 -4.31
CA GLY A 127 -10.79 7.42 -5.13
C GLY A 127 -10.66 6.43 -6.30
N PRO A 128 -9.52 6.41 -7.00
CA PRO A 128 -9.24 5.47 -8.07
C PRO A 128 -9.20 4.02 -7.53
N GLN A 129 -10.11 3.17 -8.01
CA GLN A 129 -10.26 1.79 -7.52
C GLN A 129 -10.60 0.84 -8.66
N LYS A 130 -9.73 -0.13 -8.97
CA LYS A 130 -10.08 -1.16 -9.95
C LYS A 130 -10.93 -2.25 -9.29
N LEU A 131 -12.17 -2.41 -9.75
CA LEU A 131 -13.01 -3.56 -9.38
C LEU A 131 -12.55 -4.81 -10.15
N SER A 132 -12.18 -5.85 -9.43
CA SER A 132 -11.92 -7.18 -10.00
C SER A 132 -12.97 -8.17 -9.50
N PHE A 133 -13.69 -8.80 -10.42
CA PHE A 133 -14.61 -9.89 -10.12
C PHE A 133 -13.92 -11.23 -10.42
N PRO A 134 -14.29 -12.31 -9.69
CA PRO A 134 -13.89 -13.67 -10.05
C PRO A 134 -14.27 -13.97 -11.51
N LYS A 135 -13.30 -14.40 -12.32
CA LYS A 135 -13.51 -14.71 -13.74
C LYS A 135 -13.91 -16.18 -13.97
N SER A 136 -13.74 -17.05 -12.96
CA SER A 136 -14.07 -18.48 -13.01
C SER A 136 -14.75 -18.94 -11.72
N GLU A 137 -15.45 -20.08 -11.78
CA GLU A 137 -16.04 -20.75 -10.60
C GLU A 137 -14.98 -21.12 -9.55
N GLU A 138 -13.73 -21.36 -9.96
CA GLU A 138 -12.62 -21.64 -9.04
C GLU A 138 -12.20 -20.41 -8.24
N GLN A 139 -12.33 -19.20 -8.82
CA GLN A 139 -12.01 -17.92 -8.15
C GLN A 139 -13.17 -17.40 -7.28
N LYS A 140 -14.30 -18.09 -7.29
CA LYS A 140 -15.49 -17.73 -6.51
C LYS A 140 -15.25 -17.82 -5.00
N TRP A 141 -14.38 -18.73 -4.59
CA TRP A 141 -14.08 -18.97 -3.19
C TRP A 141 -12.79 -18.23 -2.81
N ILE A 142 -12.88 -17.42 -1.75
CA ILE A 142 -11.72 -16.80 -1.12
C ILE A 142 -11.24 -17.74 -0.02
N GLU A 143 -10.06 -18.29 -0.21
CA GLU A 143 -9.40 -19.15 0.78
C GLU A 143 -8.26 -18.40 1.48
N PHE A 144 -8.02 -18.74 2.74
CA PHE A 144 -6.93 -18.16 3.50
C PHE A 144 -5.59 -18.81 3.09
N LYS A 145 -4.76 -18.08 2.34
CA LYS A 145 -3.51 -18.60 1.78
C LYS A 145 -2.33 -18.61 2.77
N HIS A 146 -2.37 -17.79 3.81
CA HIS A 146 -1.25 -17.60 4.73
C HIS A 146 -1.34 -18.50 5.96
N ILE A 147 -1.57 -19.79 5.73
CA ILE A 147 -1.79 -20.80 6.78
C ILE A 147 -0.63 -20.80 7.80
N ASN A 148 0.59 -20.52 7.35
CA ASN A 148 1.78 -20.35 8.20
C ASN A 148 1.65 -19.25 9.27
N LYS A 149 0.79 -18.24 9.07
CA LYS A 149 0.51 -17.18 10.06
C LYS A 149 -0.47 -17.60 11.15
N GLN A 150 -1.09 -18.78 11.04
CA GLN A 150 -1.93 -19.33 12.10
C GLN A 150 -1.09 -19.98 13.22
N LEU A 151 0.18 -20.29 12.94
CA LEU A 151 1.10 -20.76 13.96
C LEU A 151 1.37 -19.65 14.97
N ARG A 152 1.13 -19.95 16.25
CA ARG A 152 1.44 -19.04 17.34
C ARG A 152 2.95 -18.82 17.38
N VAL A 153 3.38 -17.58 17.17
CA VAL A 153 4.79 -17.21 17.30
C VAL A 153 5.25 -17.43 18.75
N PRO A 154 6.45 -17.99 18.96
CA PRO A 154 6.92 -18.37 20.29
C PRO A 154 7.20 -17.16 21.19
N PHE A 155 7.57 -16.03 20.60
CA PHE A 155 7.82 -14.77 21.31
C PHE A 155 7.19 -13.60 20.58
N VAL A 156 6.63 -12.65 21.34
CA VAL A 156 6.09 -11.37 20.86
C VAL A 156 6.62 -10.27 21.77
N ILE A 157 7.13 -9.20 21.17
CA ILE A 157 7.53 -8.00 21.90
C ILE A 157 6.51 -6.92 21.61
N TYR A 158 5.81 -6.48 22.64
CA TYR A 158 4.92 -5.31 22.58
C TYR A 158 5.72 -4.10 23.07
N ALA A 159 5.82 -3.05 22.26
CA ALA A 159 6.54 -1.85 22.62
C ALA A 159 5.66 -0.62 22.40
N ASP A 160 5.80 0.34 23.30
CA ASP A 160 5.12 1.63 23.23
C ASP A 160 6.07 2.75 23.64
N PHE A 161 5.88 3.92 23.04
CA PHE A 161 6.74 5.10 23.23
C PHE A 161 5.94 6.28 23.75
N GLU A 162 6.46 6.91 24.79
CA GLU A 162 5.96 8.20 25.25
C GLU A 162 6.75 9.30 24.54
N CYS A 163 6.05 10.18 23.83
CA CYS A 163 6.69 11.21 23.01
C CYS A 163 6.32 12.61 23.49
N PHE A 164 7.30 13.51 23.53
CA PHE A 164 7.03 14.94 23.55
C PHE A 164 6.58 15.37 22.15
N THR A 165 5.51 16.16 22.11
CA THR A 165 5.00 16.72 20.87
C THR A 165 5.41 18.19 20.80
N SER A 166 6.33 18.50 19.89
CA SER A 166 6.73 19.88 19.63
C SER A 166 6.04 20.39 18.36
N PRO A 167 5.40 21.57 18.38
CA PRO A 167 4.87 22.18 17.17
C PRO A 167 5.97 22.36 16.14
N VAL A 168 5.69 22.03 14.88
CA VAL A 168 6.59 22.35 13.78
C VAL A 168 6.07 23.61 13.11
N GLU A 169 6.88 24.67 13.09
CA GLU A 169 6.60 25.83 12.26
C GLU A 169 6.75 25.42 10.79
N SER A 170 5.63 25.37 10.08
CA SER A 170 5.57 25.04 8.66
C SER A 170 6.05 26.23 7.83
N SER A 171 7.36 26.41 7.73
CA SER A 171 7.98 27.41 6.85
C SER A 171 8.53 26.77 5.57
N ALA A 172 7.64 26.26 4.72
CA ALA A 172 7.87 26.17 3.27
C ALA A 172 6.56 25.90 2.50
N PRO A 173 6.16 26.76 1.55
CA PRO A 173 5.03 26.51 0.65
C PRO A 173 5.46 25.61 -0.53
N ASN A 174 6.07 24.45 -0.26
CA ASN A 174 6.47 23.53 -1.33
C ASN A 174 5.63 22.26 -1.31
N SER A 175 4.52 22.33 -2.05
CA SER A 175 3.92 21.24 -2.83
C SER A 175 3.72 19.86 -2.15
N SER A 176 3.37 19.81 -0.86
CA SER A 176 2.77 18.61 -0.27
C SER A 176 1.51 19.02 0.50
N CYS A 177 0.39 18.33 0.25
CA CYS A 177 -0.90 18.60 0.89
C CYS A 177 -0.95 18.22 2.39
N THR A 178 0.19 17.92 3.00
CA THR A 178 0.26 17.44 4.38
C THR A 178 1.05 18.45 5.21
N LYS A 179 0.34 19.23 6.04
CA LYS A 179 0.99 20.10 7.03
C LYS A 179 1.45 19.22 8.19
N ALA A 180 2.75 18.91 8.25
CA ALA A 180 3.34 18.32 9.45
C ALA A 180 3.23 19.33 10.59
N TYR A 181 2.34 19.07 11.56
CA TYR A 181 1.99 20.02 12.62
C TYR A 181 2.73 19.75 13.93
N GLN A 182 3.10 18.50 14.19
CA GLN A 182 3.81 18.08 15.39
C GLN A 182 4.98 17.15 15.04
N LYS A 183 6.13 17.41 15.66
CA LYS A 183 7.28 16.51 15.70
C LYS A 183 7.19 15.72 17.00
N HIS A 184 7.14 14.40 16.88
CA HIS A 184 7.15 13.49 18.03
C HIS A 184 8.60 13.14 18.37
N GLU A 185 9.04 13.54 19.56
CA GLU A 185 10.37 13.23 20.08
C GLU A 185 10.24 12.23 21.24
N PRO A 186 10.76 10.99 21.09
CA PRO A 186 10.64 9.95 22.12
C PRO A 186 11.32 10.34 23.44
N SER A 187 10.55 10.39 24.51
CA SER A 187 10.97 10.72 25.88
C SER A 187 11.23 9.49 26.76
N GLY A 188 10.62 8.37 26.38
CA GLY A 188 10.75 7.10 27.05
C GLY A 188 10.04 6.00 26.27
N PHE A 189 10.29 4.77 26.65
CA PHE A 189 9.61 3.61 26.09
C PHE A 189 9.32 2.57 27.15
N CYS A 190 8.33 1.75 26.87
CA CYS A 190 8.02 0.54 27.59
C CYS A 190 7.98 -0.62 26.59
N TYR A 191 8.63 -1.74 26.90
CA TYR A 191 8.39 -2.97 26.14
C TYR A 191 8.13 -4.16 27.06
N TYR A 192 7.31 -5.09 26.58
CA TYR A 192 6.94 -6.31 27.26
C TYR A 192 7.16 -7.50 26.34
N VAL A 193 7.96 -8.47 26.80
CA VAL A 193 8.27 -9.70 26.05
C VAL A 193 7.33 -10.81 26.53
N LYS A 194 6.40 -11.20 25.67
CA LYS A 194 5.49 -12.31 25.90
C LYS A 194 5.97 -13.56 25.19
N CYS A 195 6.16 -14.64 25.94
CA CYS A 195 6.38 -15.97 25.37
C CYS A 195 5.07 -16.77 25.32
N SER A 196 4.96 -17.70 24.37
CA SER A 196 3.86 -18.67 24.30
C SER A 196 3.77 -19.51 25.58
N SER A 197 4.92 -19.85 26.18
CA SER A 197 5.02 -20.40 27.54
C SER A 197 5.13 -19.27 28.56
N ASN A 198 4.25 -19.27 29.57
CA ASN A 198 4.17 -18.19 30.55
C ASN A 198 5.46 -18.06 31.39
N GLU A 199 6.25 -19.14 31.52
CA GLU A 199 7.48 -19.22 32.33
C GLU A 199 8.65 -18.39 31.76
N LEU A 200 8.67 -18.17 30.45
CA LEU A 200 9.75 -17.46 29.76
C LEU A 200 9.37 -16.01 29.40
N SER A 201 8.18 -15.56 29.83
CA SER A 201 7.76 -14.17 29.66
C SER A 201 8.53 -13.28 30.65
N LYS A 202 9.03 -12.14 30.18
CA LYS A 202 9.76 -11.19 31.02
C LYS A 202 8.83 -10.08 31.53
N PRO A 203 9.10 -9.50 32.71
CA PRO A 203 8.36 -8.30 33.15
C PRO A 203 8.58 -7.14 32.17
N ALA A 204 7.64 -6.20 32.17
CA ALA A 204 7.76 -5.01 31.33
C ALA A 204 8.99 -4.19 31.71
N TYR A 205 9.78 -3.81 30.71
CA TYR A 205 10.93 -2.95 30.86
C TYR A 205 10.55 -1.53 30.50
N VAL A 206 10.85 -0.58 31.37
CA VAL A 206 10.54 0.84 31.19
C VAL A 206 11.82 1.64 31.22
N TYR A 207 12.01 2.49 30.23
CA TYR A 207 13.13 3.44 30.16
C TYR A 207 12.61 4.86 29.99
N ARG A 208 13.22 5.80 30.72
CA ARG A 208 12.96 7.23 30.62
C ARG A 208 14.30 7.96 30.71
N GLY A 209 14.65 8.72 29.69
CA GLY A 209 15.97 9.34 29.62
C GLY A 209 16.27 9.97 28.27
N SER A 210 17.48 10.51 28.13
CA SER A 210 18.02 10.92 26.83
C SER A 210 18.44 9.68 26.02
N ASN A 211 18.59 9.82 24.71
CA ASN A 211 18.96 8.70 23.81
C ASN A 211 17.97 7.53 23.85
N THR A 212 16.68 7.83 24.02
CA THR A 212 15.58 6.87 24.10
C THR A 212 15.62 5.82 22.99
N LEU A 213 15.86 6.24 21.74
CA LEU A 213 15.89 5.34 20.59
C LEU A 213 17.11 4.42 20.61
N ASP A 214 18.30 4.94 20.90
CA ASP A 214 19.52 4.13 20.93
C ASP A 214 19.43 3.05 22.00
N HIS A 215 18.97 3.42 23.20
CA HIS A 215 18.72 2.46 24.27
C HIS A 215 17.63 1.45 23.90
N PHE A 216 16.57 1.86 23.20
CA PHE A 216 15.55 0.93 22.74
C PHE A 216 16.12 -0.13 21.80
N PHE A 217 16.88 0.28 20.79
CA PHE A 217 17.47 -0.66 19.83
C PHE A 217 18.53 -1.54 20.46
N GLU A 218 19.39 -1.00 21.33
CA GLU A 218 20.39 -1.79 22.05
C GLU A 218 19.72 -2.89 22.90
N ARG A 219 18.63 -2.54 23.60
CA ARG A 219 17.86 -3.51 24.38
C ARG A 219 17.15 -4.53 23.49
N LEU A 220 16.57 -4.10 22.36
CA LEU A 220 15.89 -5.00 21.44
C LEU A 220 16.85 -6.06 20.84
N ILE A 221 18.09 -5.67 20.53
CA ILE A 221 19.15 -6.59 20.08
C ILE A 221 19.54 -7.57 21.20
N GLN A 222 19.59 -7.11 22.45
CA GLN A 222 19.85 -8.01 23.59
C GLN A 222 18.71 -9.02 23.81
N GLU A 223 17.46 -8.58 23.66
CA GLU A 223 16.30 -9.48 23.71
C GLU A 223 16.30 -10.48 22.55
N GLU A 224 16.63 -10.06 21.33
CA GLU A 224 16.78 -10.94 20.18
C GLU A 224 17.77 -12.07 20.45
N LYS A 225 19.00 -11.74 20.89
CA LYS A 225 20.03 -12.74 21.21
C LYS A 225 19.54 -13.75 22.23
N HIS A 226 18.90 -13.28 23.30
CA HIS A 226 18.36 -14.16 24.33
C HIS A 226 17.23 -15.04 23.82
N ILE A 227 16.32 -14.49 23.00
CA ILE A 227 15.22 -15.25 22.40
C ILE A 227 15.78 -16.33 21.49
N CYS A 228 16.79 -16.02 20.66
CA CYS A 228 17.47 -17.00 19.82
C CYS A 228 18.08 -18.14 20.66
N GLU A 229 18.81 -17.84 21.73
CA GLU A 229 19.36 -18.86 22.64
C GLU A 229 18.27 -19.77 23.21
N VAL A 230 17.10 -19.22 23.56
CA VAL A 230 15.98 -20.01 24.07
C VAL A 230 15.35 -20.88 22.99
N LEU A 231 15.22 -20.36 21.76
CA LEU A 231 14.67 -21.09 20.63
C LEU A 231 15.60 -22.20 20.12
N ASP A 232 16.92 -22.02 20.21
CA ASP A 232 17.92 -23.03 19.86
C ASP A 232 17.89 -24.23 20.81
N ASN A 233 17.39 -24.04 22.05
CA ASN A 233 17.23 -25.11 23.02
C ASN A 233 15.92 -25.87 22.80
N VAL A 234 15.96 -26.87 21.91
CA VAL A 234 14.82 -27.77 21.65
C VAL A 234 14.50 -28.59 22.91
N LYS A 235 13.42 -28.21 23.60
CA LYS A 235 12.87 -29.02 24.70
C LYS A 235 12.05 -30.19 24.13
N PRO A 236 12.15 -31.40 24.71
CA PRO A 236 11.31 -32.51 24.31
C PRO A 236 9.83 -32.16 24.54
N MET A 237 8.99 -32.54 23.59
CA MET A 237 7.54 -32.34 23.66
C MET A 237 6.98 -33.20 24.79
N SER A 238 6.32 -32.57 25.77
CA SER A 238 5.63 -33.27 26.87
C SER A 238 4.13 -33.37 26.56
N LEU A 239 3.70 -34.47 25.95
CA LEU A 239 2.29 -34.77 25.73
C LEU A 239 1.73 -35.55 26.93
N SER A 240 0.49 -35.29 27.30
CA SER A 240 -0.28 -36.22 28.13
C SER A 240 -0.66 -37.46 27.32
N ALA A 241 -0.98 -38.57 28.00
CA ALA A 241 -1.39 -39.82 27.32
C ALA A 241 -2.64 -39.62 26.42
N GLU A 242 -3.53 -38.70 26.81
CA GLU A 242 -4.73 -38.35 26.06
C GLU A 242 -4.40 -37.55 24.79
N GLU A 243 -3.52 -36.55 24.89
CA GLU A 243 -3.06 -35.76 23.75
C GLU A 243 -2.24 -36.59 22.78
N GLU A 244 -1.43 -37.53 23.26
CA GLU A 244 -0.67 -38.44 22.42
C GLU A 244 -1.58 -39.41 21.66
N MET A 245 -2.65 -39.90 22.30
CA MET A 245 -3.68 -40.67 21.60
C MET A 245 -4.40 -39.86 20.53
N VAL A 246 -4.70 -38.57 20.78
CA VAL A 246 -5.32 -37.68 19.78
C VAL A 246 -4.35 -37.42 18.62
N PHE A 247 -3.08 -37.15 18.92
CA PHE A 247 -2.04 -36.92 17.92
C PHE A 247 -1.86 -38.14 17.00
N GLN A 248 -1.74 -39.36 17.57
CA GLN A 248 -1.57 -40.58 16.79
C GLN A 248 -2.81 -40.96 15.94
N LYS A 249 -4.01 -40.56 16.38
CA LYS A 249 -5.25 -40.81 15.63
C LYS A 249 -5.56 -39.74 14.58
N SER A 250 -4.91 -38.58 14.65
CA SER A 250 -5.20 -37.49 13.73
C SER A 250 -4.69 -37.81 12.33
N THR A 251 -5.59 -37.86 11.36
CA THR A 251 -5.26 -38.02 9.93
C THR A 251 -5.24 -36.68 9.19
N LYS A 252 -5.51 -35.58 9.89
CA LYS A 252 -5.57 -34.23 9.31
C LYS A 252 -4.68 -33.25 10.07
N CYS A 253 -4.07 -32.34 9.33
CA CYS A 253 -3.29 -31.25 9.91
C CYS A 253 -4.23 -30.24 10.58
N HIS A 254 -4.01 -29.94 11.86
CA HIS A 254 -4.83 -28.99 12.62
C HIS A 254 -4.74 -27.53 12.14
N ILE A 255 -3.86 -27.23 11.17
CA ILE A 255 -3.62 -25.87 10.65
C ILE A 255 -4.18 -25.71 9.23
N CYS A 256 -3.96 -26.69 8.35
CA CYS A 256 -4.40 -26.62 6.95
C CYS A 256 -5.56 -27.56 6.62
N ASP A 257 -6.03 -28.38 7.56
CA ASP A 257 -7.05 -29.43 7.39
C ASP A 257 -6.74 -30.47 6.28
N GLY A 258 -5.53 -30.41 5.70
CA GLY A 258 -5.03 -31.38 4.73
C GLY A 258 -4.71 -32.73 5.36
N GLU A 259 -4.73 -33.79 4.55
CA GLU A 259 -4.42 -35.15 5.01
C GLU A 259 -2.94 -35.26 5.40
N LEU A 260 -2.67 -35.81 6.59
CA LEU A 260 -1.33 -36.17 7.03
C LEU A 260 -0.96 -37.51 6.36
N GLY A 261 0.21 -37.57 5.72
CA GLY A 261 0.71 -38.80 5.10
C GLY A 261 0.98 -39.92 6.10
N ALA A 262 1.42 -41.09 5.61
CA ALA A 262 1.61 -42.30 6.42
C ALA A 262 2.66 -42.17 7.55
N ASP A 263 3.55 -41.17 7.49
CA ASP A 263 4.48 -40.81 8.56
C ASP A 263 4.17 -39.41 9.09
N PRO A 264 3.67 -39.28 10.34
CA PRO A 264 3.43 -37.98 10.98
C PRO A 264 4.70 -37.17 11.31
N CYS A 265 5.89 -37.79 11.20
CA CYS A 265 7.17 -37.25 11.70
C CYS A 265 8.21 -36.92 10.62
N THR A 266 7.94 -37.16 9.34
CA THR A 266 8.90 -36.94 8.24
C THR A 266 8.22 -36.15 7.12
N GLY A 267 8.00 -34.87 7.37
CA GLY A 267 7.35 -33.97 6.41
C GLY A 267 7.81 -32.53 6.57
N SER A 268 9.07 -32.27 6.19
CA SER A 268 9.59 -30.95 5.83
C SER A 268 10.33 -31.07 4.52
#